data_AF-A0A753ZDP8-F1
#
_entry.id   AF-A0A753ZDP8-F1
#
_cell.length_a   1.000
_cell.length_b   1.000
_cell.length_c   1.000
_cell.angle_alpha   90.00
_cell.angle_beta   90.00
_cell.angle_gamma   90.00
#
_symmetry.space_group_name_H-M   'P 1'
#
loop_
_entity.id
_entity.type
_entity.pdbx_description
1 polymer ?
#
loop_
_entity_poly.entity_id
_entity_poly.type
_entity_poly.pdbx_seq_one_letter_code
_entity_poly.pdbx_strand_id
1 'polypeptide(L)'
;MIKETEKWSNSIWIGVKDNDFDEYLNQDKYGKSCGFCQDIGQGYDVDNICIYVSKNIIPIEKLVEEVPFSECFENEIIKRCHAMGLIEGNALISLLDEEFDFSTDKIFSGLRFVGVFECWFSDEYLKRCGLA
;
A
#
# COMPACT_ATOMS: atom_id res chain seq x y z
N MET A 1 3.42 -31.78 -13.13
CA MET A 1 4.16 -31.02 -12.11
C MET A 1 3.42 -29.72 -11.92
N ILE A 2 3.01 -29.44 -10.68
CA ILE A 2 2.33 -28.19 -10.31
C ILE A 2 3.36 -27.08 -10.51
N LYS A 3 3.05 -26.07 -11.35
CA LYS A 3 3.88 -24.87 -11.45
C LYS A 3 3.83 -24.22 -10.07
N GLU A 4 4.98 -24.06 -9.42
CA GLU A 4 5.05 -23.33 -8.15
C GLU A 4 4.51 -21.91 -8.41
N THR A 5 3.56 -21.48 -7.57
CA THR A 5 2.96 -20.16 -7.63
C THR A 5 3.51 -19.37 -6.47
N GLU A 6 4.18 -18.25 -6.75
CA GLU A 6 4.62 -17.34 -5.71
C GLU A 6 3.46 -16.43 -5.32
N LYS A 7 3.24 -16.34 -4.01
CA LYS A 7 2.22 -15.48 -3.42
C LYS A 7 2.90 -14.19 -3.00
N TRP A 8 2.39 -13.06 -3.49
CA TRP A 8 2.81 -11.74 -3.08
C TRP A 8 1.66 -11.07 -2.34
N SER A 9 1.93 -10.54 -1.15
CA SER A 9 0.97 -9.73 -0.40
C SER A 9 1.27 -8.24 -0.60
N ASN A 10 0.24 -7.42 -0.57
CA ASN A 10 0.34 -5.98 -0.61
C ASN A 10 -0.55 -5.37 0.48
N SER A 11 0.08 -4.77 1.48
CA SER A 11 -0.59 -4.01 2.54
C SER A 11 -0.79 -2.58 2.11
N ILE A 12 -2.04 -2.09 2.14
CA ILE A 12 -2.41 -0.84 1.49
C ILE A 12 -3.04 0.15 2.47
N TRP A 13 -2.60 1.41 2.39
CA TRP A 13 -3.18 2.56 3.08
C TRP A 13 -3.58 3.63 2.07
N ILE A 14 -4.79 4.18 2.19
CA ILE A 14 -5.28 5.24 1.31
C ILE A 14 -6.04 6.30 2.09
N GLY A 15 -5.94 7.55 1.66
CA GLY A 15 -6.73 8.66 2.21
C GLY A 15 -6.31 10.03 1.72
N VAL A 16 -6.64 11.03 2.52
CA VAL A 16 -6.20 12.41 2.33
C VAL A 16 -5.08 12.66 3.33
N LYS A 17 -3.87 12.91 2.83
CA LYS A 17 -2.70 13.08 3.70
C LYS A 17 -2.80 14.34 4.56
N ASP A 18 -2.22 14.28 5.76
CA ASP A 18 -2.00 15.44 6.59
C ASP A 18 -0.85 16.33 6.07
N ASN A 19 -0.67 17.51 6.69
CA ASN A 19 0.29 18.51 6.24
C ASN A 19 1.76 18.06 6.38
N ASP A 20 2.06 17.21 7.35
CA ASP A 20 3.40 16.74 7.70
C ASP A 20 3.72 15.33 7.15
N PHE A 21 2.90 14.83 6.23
CA PHE A 21 3.00 13.47 5.67
C PHE A 21 4.41 13.08 5.19
N ASP A 22 5.10 13.97 4.48
CA ASP A 22 6.45 13.69 3.97
C ASP A 22 7.46 13.51 5.12
N GLU A 23 7.31 14.27 6.20
CA GLU A 23 8.15 14.15 7.38
C GLU A 23 7.78 12.93 8.23
N TYR A 24 6.49 12.59 8.29
CA TYR A 24 5.96 11.38 8.93
C TYR A 24 6.57 10.11 8.32
N LEU A 25 6.83 10.11 7.00
CA LEU A 25 7.46 9.01 6.26
C LEU A 25 9.00 9.07 6.20
N ASN A 26 9.64 10.03 6.88
CA ASN A 26 11.08 10.28 6.68
C ASN A 26 11.97 9.28 7.42
N GLN A 27 11.99 8.02 6.97
CA GLN A 27 12.81 6.95 7.53
C GLN A 27 14.31 7.22 7.36
N ASP A 28 14.75 7.90 6.30
CA ASP A 28 16.18 8.24 6.11
C ASP A 28 16.70 9.14 7.24
N LYS A 29 15.87 10.11 7.67
CA LYS A 29 16.23 11.04 8.74
C LYS A 29 16.06 10.42 10.12
N TYR A 30 15.01 9.63 10.33
CA TYR A 30 14.59 9.19 11.67
C TYR A 30 14.84 7.70 11.96
N GLY A 31 15.25 6.93 10.96
CA GLY A 31 15.31 5.47 11.03
C GLY A 31 13.96 4.88 11.46
N LYS A 32 14.02 3.85 12.32
CA LYS A 32 12.82 3.21 12.90
C LYS A 32 11.96 4.13 13.78
N SER A 33 12.45 5.33 14.10
CA SER A 33 11.70 6.33 14.84
C SER A 33 10.85 7.24 13.95
N CYS A 34 10.81 7.01 12.62
CA CYS A 34 9.90 7.73 11.74
C CYS A 34 8.43 7.52 12.15
N GLY A 35 7.55 8.47 11.86
CA GLY A 35 6.16 8.42 12.32
C GLY A 35 5.42 7.17 11.83
N PHE A 36 5.52 6.89 10.53
CA PHE A 36 4.94 5.68 9.95
C PHE A 36 5.54 4.41 10.53
N CYS A 37 6.86 4.39 10.73
CA CYS A 37 7.60 3.27 11.31
C CYS A 37 7.09 2.92 12.72
N GLN A 38 6.87 3.94 13.54
CA GLN A 38 6.30 3.76 14.88
C GLN A 38 4.88 3.21 14.81
N ASP A 39 4.09 3.69 13.85
CA ASP A 39 2.70 3.29 13.69
C ASP A 39 2.53 1.84 13.20
N ILE A 40 3.42 1.37 12.33
CA ILE A 40 3.45 -0.03 11.87
C ILE A 40 4.28 -0.93 12.79
N GLY A 41 5.01 -0.35 13.74
CA GLY A 41 5.82 -1.07 14.72
C GLY A 41 7.19 -1.56 14.22
N GLN A 42 7.56 -1.19 12.99
CA GLN A 42 8.82 -1.57 12.36
C GLN A 42 9.28 -0.53 11.32
N GLY A 43 10.55 -0.61 10.91
CA GLY A 43 10.98 0.08 9.70
C GLY A 43 10.58 -0.75 8.48
N TYR A 44 10.34 -0.10 7.35
CA TYR A 44 9.97 -0.75 6.10
C TYR A 44 11.16 -0.81 5.13
N ASP A 45 11.16 -1.79 4.25
CA ASP A 45 12.14 -1.86 3.16
C ASP A 45 11.79 -0.83 2.08
N VAL A 46 12.76 0.01 1.72
CA VAL A 46 12.60 1.05 0.70
C VAL A 46 12.45 0.45 -0.71
N ASP A 47 12.88 -0.80 -0.91
CA ASP A 47 12.73 -1.51 -2.18
C ASP A 47 11.33 -2.15 -2.34
N ASN A 48 10.61 -2.35 -1.22
CA ASN A 48 9.28 -2.99 -1.21
C ASN A 48 8.13 -2.00 -0.94
N ILE A 49 8.40 -0.70 -0.85
CA ILE A 49 7.39 0.33 -0.62
C ILE A 49 7.07 1.11 -1.90
N CYS A 50 5.79 1.39 -2.12
CA CYS A 50 5.34 2.42 -3.06
C CYS A 50 4.60 3.51 -2.28
N ILE A 51 4.99 4.76 -2.48
CA ILE A 51 4.31 5.94 -1.93
C ILE A 51 3.91 6.81 -3.11
N TYR A 52 2.61 7.03 -3.27
CA TYR A 52 2.07 7.93 -4.29
C TYR A 52 1.35 9.10 -3.64
N VAL A 53 1.66 10.32 -4.08
CA VAL A 53 1.02 11.54 -3.62
C VAL A 53 0.60 12.39 -4.81
N SER A 54 -0.71 12.61 -4.94
CA SER A 54 -1.28 13.55 -5.90
C SER A 54 -1.36 14.95 -5.32
N LYS A 55 -1.18 15.95 -6.20
CA LYS A 55 -1.36 17.36 -5.84
C LYS A 55 -2.82 17.69 -5.49
N ASN A 56 -3.78 17.00 -6.11
CA ASN A 56 -5.20 17.24 -5.92
C ASN A 56 -5.85 16.03 -5.25
N ILE A 57 -6.97 16.27 -4.56
CA ILE A 57 -7.89 15.19 -4.18
C ILE A 57 -8.51 14.63 -5.46
N ILE A 58 -8.39 13.32 -5.66
CA ILE A 58 -8.83 12.58 -6.84
C ILE A 58 -9.69 11.38 -6.41
N PRO A 59 -10.53 10.83 -7.32
CA PRO A 59 -11.30 9.62 -7.04
C PRO A 59 -10.41 8.45 -6.62
N ILE A 60 -10.91 7.59 -5.74
CA ILE A 60 -10.16 6.46 -5.21
C ILE A 60 -9.67 5.52 -6.30
N GLU A 61 -10.47 5.32 -7.34
CA GLU A 61 -10.16 4.46 -8.48
C GLU A 61 -8.84 4.86 -9.14
N LYS A 62 -8.59 6.17 -9.27
CA LYS A 62 -7.34 6.68 -9.83
C LYS A 62 -6.13 6.48 -8.92
N LEU A 63 -6.32 6.45 -7.60
CA LEU A 63 -5.23 6.14 -6.67
C LEU A 63 -4.89 4.65 -6.71
N VAL A 64 -5.89 3.79 -6.87
CA VAL A 64 -5.70 2.34 -6.90
C VAL A 64 -4.88 1.91 -8.13
N GLU A 65 -4.99 2.62 -9.25
CA GLU A 65 -4.15 2.40 -10.45
C GLU A 65 -2.63 2.47 -10.14
N GLU A 66 -2.23 3.23 -9.11
CA GLU A 66 -0.82 3.42 -8.72
C GLU A 66 -0.29 2.33 -7.76
N VAL A 67 -1.17 1.44 -7.29
CA VAL A 67 -0.76 0.31 -6.45
C VAL A 67 0.00 -0.71 -7.31
N PRO A 68 1.18 -1.17 -6.89
CA PRO A 68 1.88 -2.25 -7.56
C PRO A 68 1.01 -3.51 -7.66
N PHE A 69 0.88 -4.04 -8.87
CA PHE A 69 0.05 -5.20 -9.19
C PHE A 69 -1.45 -5.00 -8.93
N SER A 70 -1.92 -3.76 -8.98
CA SER A 70 -3.33 -3.40 -8.80
C SER A 70 -4.26 -4.23 -9.68
N GLU A 71 -3.85 -4.59 -10.90
CA GLU A 71 -4.64 -5.41 -11.82
C GLU A 71 -5.10 -6.76 -11.24
N CYS A 72 -4.41 -7.28 -10.21
CA CYS A 72 -4.78 -8.51 -9.53
C CYS A 72 -5.98 -8.35 -8.59
N PHE A 73 -6.18 -7.16 -8.01
CA PHE A 73 -7.07 -6.94 -6.86
C PHE A 73 -7.74 -5.55 -6.84
N GLU A 74 -7.70 -4.80 -7.94
CA GLU A 74 -8.22 -3.43 -8.07
C GLU A 74 -9.67 -3.32 -7.56
N ASN A 75 -10.55 -4.19 -8.06
CA ASN A 75 -11.96 -4.21 -7.67
C ASN A 75 -12.16 -4.48 -6.17
N GLU A 76 -11.28 -5.26 -5.56
CA GLU A 76 -11.36 -5.58 -4.13
C GLU A 76 -10.92 -4.38 -3.28
N ILE A 77 -9.84 -3.70 -3.67
CA ILE A 77 -9.40 -2.46 -3.02
C ILE A 77 -10.50 -1.41 -3.10
N ILE A 78 -11.03 -1.13 -4.30
CA ILE A 78 -12.07 -0.11 -4.50
C ILE A 78 -13.30 -0.43 -3.65
N LYS A 79 -13.77 -1.68 -3.68
CA LYS A 79 -14.92 -2.12 -2.88
C LYS A 79 -14.67 -1.92 -1.39
N ARG A 80 -13.46 -2.22 -0.90
CA ARG A 80 -13.07 -2.04 0.49
C ARG A 80 -13.02 -0.57 0.89
N CYS A 81 -12.41 0.27 0.06
CA CYS A 81 -12.41 1.73 0.24
C CYS A 81 -13.83 2.30 0.33
N HIS A 82 -14.71 1.94 -0.60
CA HIS A 82 -16.11 2.39 -0.60
C HIS A 82 -16.86 1.93 0.66
N ALA A 83 -16.65 0.69 1.11
CA ALA A 83 -17.23 0.18 2.34
C ALA A 83 -16.77 0.96 3.60
N MET A 84 -15.58 1.57 3.54
CA MET A 84 -15.04 2.45 4.59
C MET A 84 -15.45 3.92 4.41
N GLY A 85 -16.19 4.25 3.36
CA GLY A 85 -16.54 5.64 3.00
C GLY A 85 -15.37 6.43 2.41
N LEU A 86 -14.31 5.77 1.93
CA LEU A 86 -13.22 6.39 1.15
C LEU A 86 -13.65 6.46 -0.31
N ILE A 87 -14.11 7.63 -0.76
CA ILE A 87 -14.52 7.87 -2.15
C ILE A 87 -13.44 8.64 -2.93
N GLU A 88 -12.67 9.47 -2.22
CA GLU A 88 -11.61 10.30 -2.78
C GLU A 88 -10.43 10.39 -1.82
N GLY A 89 -9.25 10.71 -2.35
CA GLY A 89 -8.01 10.82 -1.60
C GLY A 89 -6.94 11.54 -2.41
N ASN A 90 -5.77 11.75 -1.83
CA ASN A 90 -4.61 12.25 -2.57
C ASN A 90 -3.30 11.52 -2.23
N ALA A 91 -3.35 10.49 -1.40
CA ALA A 91 -2.16 9.74 -1.02
C ALA A 91 -2.45 8.24 -0.85
N LEU A 92 -1.44 7.45 -1.18
CA LEU A 92 -1.41 6.00 -1.11
C LEU A 92 -0.05 5.58 -0.53
N ILE A 93 -0.06 4.56 0.33
CA ILE A 93 1.12 3.77 0.69
C ILE A 93 0.79 2.31 0.40
N SER A 94 1.71 1.58 -0.21
CA SER A 94 1.62 0.14 -0.41
C SER A 94 2.94 -0.53 0.01
N LEU A 95 2.86 -1.58 0.83
CA LEU A 95 4.02 -2.39 1.24
C LEU A 95 3.88 -3.81 0.70
N LEU A 96 4.84 -4.23 -0.12
CA LEU A 96 4.91 -5.56 -0.69
C LEU A 96 5.57 -6.54 0.28
N ASP A 97 5.06 -7.78 0.31
CA ASP A 97 5.55 -8.90 1.13
C ASP A 97 5.59 -8.62 2.64
N GLU A 98 4.83 -7.63 3.09
CA GLU A 98 4.61 -7.34 4.51
C GLU A 98 3.10 -7.34 4.78
N GLU A 99 2.67 -8.16 5.73
CA GLU A 99 1.27 -8.28 6.14
C GLU A 99 1.04 -7.57 7.47
N PHE A 100 -0.03 -6.80 7.55
CA PHE A 100 -0.42 -6.10 8.77
C PHE A 100 -1.90 -6.29 9.09
N ASP A 101 -2.23 -6.10 10.37
CA ASP A 101 -3.61 -6.05 10.85
C ASP A 101 -3.77 -4.84 11.77
N PHE A 102 -4.68 -3.94 11.39
CA PHE A 102 -4.97 -2.72 12.14
C PHE A 102 -6.49 -2.51 12.23
N SER A 103 -6.90 -1.84 13.31
CA SER A 103 -8.27 -1.32 13.40
C SER A 103 -8.58 -0.39 12.23
N THR A 104 -9.80 -0.49 11.70
CA THR A 104 -10.30 0.38 10.62
C THR A 104 -10.38 1.86 11.01
N ASP A 105 -10.35 2.15 12.31
CA ASP A 105 -10.40 3.50 12.85
C ASP A 105 -9.01 4.10 13.09
N LYS A 106 -7.93 3.31 12.94
CA LYS A 106 -6.58 3.83 13.05
C LYS A 106 -6.26 4.73 11.85
N ILE A 107 -5.71 5.90 12.13
CA ILE A 107 -5.32 6.91 11.14
C ILE A 107 -3.80 7.00 11.10
N PHE A 108 -3.25 7.02 9.89
CA PHE A 108 -1.82 7.07 9.58
C PHE A 108 -1.54 8.36 8.79
N SER A 109 -1.39 9.49 9.50
CA SER A 109 -1.21 10.82 8.89
C SER A 109 -2.27 11.11 7.80
N GLY A 110 -3.53 10.91 8.15
CA GLY A 110 -4.70 11.10 7.27
C GLY A 110 -5.10 9.90 6.40
N LEU A 111 -4.27 8.86 6.33
CA LEU A 111 -4.60 7.61 5.62
C LEU A 111 -5.26 6.58 6.55
N ARG A 112 -6.02 5.65 5.98
CA ARG A 112 -6.54 4.47 6.68
C ARG A 112 -6.01 3.19 6.05
N PHE A 113 -5.76 2.19 6.89
CA PHE A 113 -5.39 0.86 6.43
C PHE A 113 -6.60 0.18 5.76
N VAL A 114 -6.46 -0.12 4.47
CA VAL A 114 -7.53 -0.69 3.65
C VAL A 114 -7.55 -2.22 3.81
N GLY A 115 -6.37 -2.84 3.81
CA GLY A 115 -6.20 -4.27 4.03
C GLY A 115 -4.94 -4.82 3.37
N VAL A 116 -4.81 -6.14 3.43
CA VAL A 116 -3.81 -6.93 2.73
C VAL A 116 -4.48 -7.58 1.52
N PHE A 117 -3.84 -7.48 0.36
CA PHE A 117 -4.32 -8.04 -0.90
C PHE A 117 -3.28 -8.98 -1.48
N GLU A 118 -3.72 -10.08 -2.08
CA GLU A 118 -2.83 -11.15 -2.53
C GLU A 118 -2.85 -11.24 -4.05
N CYS A 119 -1.68 -11.27 -4.68
CA CYS A 119 -1.55 -11.68 -6.07
C CYS A 119 -0.74 -12.97 -6.17
N TRP A 120 -1.13 -13.81 -7.14
CA TRP A 120 -0.50 -15.10 -7.41
C TRP A 120 0.21 -15.01 -8.75
N PHE A 121 1.53 -15.12 -8.73
CA PHE A 121 2.32 -15.14 -9.95
C PHE A 121 2.80 -16.56 -10.25
N SER A 122 2.76 -16.92 -11.53
CA SER A 122 3.48 -18.11 -11.99
C SER A 122 4.95 -17.77 -12.24
N ASP A 123 5.85 -18.74 -12.07
CA ASP A 123 7.28 -18.58 -12.43
C ASP A 123 7.51 -17.99 -13.83
N GLU A 124 6.65 -18.33 -14.78
CA GLU A 124 6.73 -17.85 -16.15
C GLU A 124 6.48 -16.34 -16.24
N TYR A 125 5.61 -15.82 -15.36
CA TYR A 125 5.36 -14.38 -15.23
C TYR A 125 6.54 -13.69 -14.56
N LEU A 126 7.01 -14.22 -13.43
CA LEU A 126 8.14 -13.66 -12.68
C LEU A 126 9.41 -13.57 -13.54
N LYS A 127 9.71 -14.63 -14.32
CA LYS A 127 10.82 -14.64 -15.28
C LYS A 127 10.69 -13.60 -16.39
N ARG A 128 9.46 -13.33 -16.86
CA ARG A 128 9.22 -12.29 -17.87
C ARG A 128 9.41 -10.89 -17.30
N CYS A 129 9.14 -10.69 -16.02
CA CYS A 129 9.30 -9.43 -15.31
C CYS A 129 10.71 -9.21 -14.74
N GLY A 130 11.59 -10.22 -14.80
CA GLY A 130 12.95 -10.14 -14.27
C GLY A 130 13.02 -10.22 -12.73
N LEU A 131 12.00 -10.82 -12.10
CA LEU A 131 11.85 -10.94 -10.65
C LEU A 131 12.23 -12.33 -10.13
N ALA A 132 12.68 -13.24 -11.00
CA ALA A 132 13.07 -14.62 -10.70
C ALA A 132 14.52 -14.92 -11.08
#